data_AF-A0A848T8I0-F1
#
_entry.id   AF-A0A848T8I0-F1
#
_cell.length_a   1.000
_cell.length_b   1.000
_cell.length_c   1.000
_cell.angle_alpha   90.00
_cell.angle_beta   90.00
_cell.angle_gamma   90.00
#
_symmetry.space_group_name_H-M   'P 1'
#
loop_
_entity.id
_entity.type
_entity.pdbx_description
1 polymer ?
#
loop_
_entity_poly.entity_id
_entity_poly.type
_entity_poly.pdbx_seq_one_letter_code
_entity_poly.pdbx_strand_id
1 'polypeptide(L)' 'ELVEQGNTVIVIEHNLDVIKTADWITDIGPEGGDGGGEIVAVGTPEDVAKEPESHTGHYLAEMLGLAKVAAE' A
#
# COMPACT_ATOMS: atom_id res chain seq x y z
N GLU A 1 7.12 -1.24 19.91
CA GLU A 1 7.96 -0.42 20.81
C GLU A 1 8.29 0.98 20.27
N LEU A 2 9.02 1.16 19.16
CA LEU A 2 9.38 2.52 18.69
C LEU A 2 8.17 3.44 18.44
N VAL A 3 7.16 2.92 17.73
CA VAL A 3 5.90 3.65 17.46
C VAL A 3 5.12 3.91 18.76
N GLU A 4 5.06 2.91 19.66
CA GLU A 4 4.38 3.03 20.96
C GLU A 4 5.03 4.07 21.89
N GLN A 5 6.31 4.36 21.70
CA GLN A 5 7.03 5.44 22.40
C GLN A 5 6.80 6.83 21.77
N GLY A 6 6.02 6.93 20.69
CA GLY A 6 5.71 8.18 19.99
C GLY A 6 6.70 8.54 18.88
N ASN A 7 7.60 7.63 18.47
CA ASN A 7 8.46 7.86 17.32
C ASN A 7 7.73 7.55 16.01
N THR A 8 8.07 8.25 14.93
CA THR A 8 7.63 7.89 13.57
C THR A 8 8.65 6.96 12.94
N VAL A 9 8.17 5.83 12.40
CA VAL A 9 9.00 4.87 11.67
C VAL A 9 8.60 4.93 10.20
N ILE A 10 9.58 5.17 9.32
CA ILE A 10 9.40 5.18 7.87
C ILE A 10 10.25 4.05 7.30
N VAL A 11 9.62 3.20 6.49
CA VAL A 11 10.25 2.06 5.83
C VAL A 11 9.90 2.06 4.34
N ILE A 12 10.82 1.60 3.51
CA ILE A 12 10.56 1.28 2.10
C ILE A 12 10.48 -0.23 2.04
N GLU A 13 9.35 -0.77 1.58
CA GLU A 13 9.13 -2.21 1.63
C GLU A 13 8.26 -2.71 0.47
N HIS A 14 8.41 -3.99 0.15
CA HIS A 14 7.66 -4.69 -0.90
C HIS A 14 6.93 -5.92 -0.35
N ASN A 15 7.26 -6.37 0.85
CA ASN A 15 6.59 -7.45 1.54
C ASN A 15 5.23 -6.99 2.09
N LEU A 16 4.16 -7.50 1.49
CA LEU A 16 2.79 -7.17 1.83
C LEU A 16 2.40 -7.54 3.27
N ASP A 17 3.05 -8.53 3.89
CA ASP A 17 2.80 -8.85 5.30
C ASP A 17 3.21 -7.73 6.26
N VAL A 18 4.21 -6.94 5.87
CA VAL A 18 4.62 -5.74 6.62
C VAL A 18 3.70 -4.58 6.25
N ILE A 19 3.50 -4.34 4.95
CA ILE A 19 2.74 -3.21 4.42
C ILE A 19 1.30 -3.19 4.95
N LYS A 20 0.62 -4.34 5.02
CA LYS A 20 -0.77 -4.42 5.51
C LYS A 20 -0.94 -4.00 6.98
N THR A 21 0.15 -3.98 7.75
CA THR A 21 0.13 -3.59 9.17
C THR A 21 0.52 -2.13 9.38
N ALA A 22 0.87 -1.40 8.32
CA ALA A 22 1.25 0.00 8.42
C ALA A 22 0.02 0.87 8.72
N ASP A 23 0.22 1.90 9.53
CA ASP A 23 -0.81 2.91 9.78
C ASP A 23 -1.07 3.79 8.53
N TRP A 24 -0.04 3.94 7.69
CA TRP A 24 -0.05 4.82 6.53
C TRP A 24 0.88 4.31 5.43
N ILE A 25 0.46 4.43 4.18
CA ILE A 25 1.21 4.07 2.98
C ILE A 25 1.33 5.29 2.07
N THR A 26 2.51 5.44 1.46
CA THR A 26 2.74 6.32 0.29
C THR A 26 3.25 5.42 -0.82
N ASP A 27 2.41 5.18 -1.82
CA ASP A 27 2.73 4.32 -2.96
C ASP A 27 3.33 5.16 -4.09
N ILE A 28 4.47 4.72 -4.61
CA ILE A 28 5.25 5.44 -5.62
C ILE A 28 5.36 4.58 -6.86
N GLY A 29 5.06 5.17 -8.01
CA GLY A 29 5.02 4.46 -9.28
C GLY A 29 4.55 5.39 -10.40
N PRO A 30 3.69 4.91 -11.33
CA PRO A 30 3.14 3.55 -11.41
C PRO A 30 4.19 2.50 -11.80
N GLU A 31 5.24 2.90 -12.52
CA GLU A 31 6.31 2.00 -12.95
C GLU A 31 7.65 2.33 -12.27
N GLY A 32 8.69 1.56 -12.59
CA GLY A 32 10.07 1.88 -12.21
C GLY A 32 10.79 2.77 -13.23
N GLY A 33 11.82 3.50 -12.78
CA GLY A 33 12.65 4.32 -13.67
C GLY A 33 11.90 5.52 -14.23
N ASP A 34 12.01 5.76 -15.55
CA ASP A 34 11.42 6.92 -16.23
C ASP A 34 9.88 6.90 -16.24
N GLY A 35 9.26 5.74 -16.02
CA GLY A 35 7.80 5.60 -15.90
C GLY A 35 7.29 5.74 -14.46
N GLY A 36 8.17 6.08 -13.52
CA GLY A 36 7.85 6.21 -12.10
C GLY A 36 8.07 7.61 -11.56
N GLY A 37 8.16 7.69 -10.23
CA GLY A 37 8.47 8.93 -9.51
C GLY A 37 7.25 9.78 -9.18
N GLU A 38 6.05 9.27 -9.41
CA GLU A 38 4.79 9.90 -9.03
C GLU A 38 4.22 9.25 -7.77
N ILE A 39 3.46 10.05 -7.01
CA ILE A 39 2.68 9.54 -5.89
C ILE A 39 1.38 9.01 -6.47
N VAL A 40 1.21 7.69 -6.44
CA VAL A 40 0.03 7.01 -7.01
C VAL A 40 -1.11 6.98 -5.99
N ALA A 41 -0.80 6.65 -4.74
CA ALA A 41 -1.76 6.60 -3.65
C ALA A 41 -1.13 7.00 -2.31
N VAL A 42 -1.96 7.59 -1.45
CA VAL A 42 -1.58 7.93 -0.07
C VAL A 42 -2.78 7.68 0.83
N GLY A 43 -2.61 6.93 1.91
CA GLY A 43 -3.71 6.62 2.82
C GLY A 43 -3.42 5.44 3.74
N THR A 44 -4.46 4.92 4.38
CA THR A 44 -4.36 3.63 5.09
C THR A 44 -4.21 2.48 4.09
N PRO A 45 -3.84 1.27 4.54
CA PRO A 45 -3.84 0.08 3.70
C PRO A 45 -5.13 -0.13 2.90
N GLU A 46 -6.29 0.10 3.52
CA GLU A 46 -7.61 -0.04 2.87
C GLU A 46 -7.90 1.05 1.85
N ASP A 47 -7.33 2.25 2.01
CA ASP A 47 -7.49 3.33 1.05
C ASP A 47 -6.61 3.08 -0.18
N VAL A 48 -5.34 2.70 0.02
CA VAL A 48 -4.45 2.33 -1.08
C VAL A 48 -4.96 1.09 -1.82
N ALA A 49 -5.54 0.12 -1.13
CA ALA A 49 -6.16 -1.06 -1.74
C ALA A 49 -7.34 -0.74 -2.68
N LYS A 50 -7.91 0.48 -2.62
CA LYS A 50 -8.98 0.92 -3.53
C LYS A 50 -8.45 1.70 -4.72
N GLU A 51 -7.17 2.05 -4.77
CA GLU A 51 -6.58 2.82 -5.86
C GLU A 51 -6.30 1.91 -7.08
N PRO A 52 -7.04 2.04 -8.19
CA PRO A 52 -6.86 1.19 -9.36
C PRO A 52 -5.50 1.34 -10.05
N GLU A 53 -4.83 2.50 -9.93
CA GLU A 53 -3.51 2.72 -10.54
C GLU A 53 -2.36 2.16 -9.69
N SER A 54 -2.64 1.72 -8.45
CA SER A 54 -1.63 1.20 -7.52
C SER A 54 -1.43 -0.31 -7.69
N HIS A 55 -0.24 -0.71 -8.17
CA HIS A 55 0.15 -2.13 -8.16
C HIS A 55 0.17 -2.70 -6.74
N THR A 56 0.66 -1.92 -5.77
CA THR A 56 0.63 -2.28 -4.35
C THR A 56 -0.81 -2.51 -3.87
N GLY A 57 -1.71 -1.58 -4.21
CA GLY A 57 -3.13 -1.62 -3.88
C GLY A 57 -3.83 -2.87 -4.42
N HIS A 58 -3.52 -3.26 -5.66
CA HIS A 58 -4.09 -4.47 -6.28
C HIS A 58 -3.84 -5.73 -5.43
N TYR A 59 -2.60 -5.97 -5.01
CA TYR A 59 -2.28 -7.14 -4.18
C TYR A 59 -2.73 -6.98 -2.73
N LEU A 60 -2.71 -5.75 -2.20
CA LEU A 60 -3.15 -5.46 -0.85
C LEU A 60 -4.66 -5.72 -0.67
N ALA A 61 -5.46 -5.44 -1.71
CA ALA A 61 -6.90 -5.72 -1.71
C ALA A 61 -7.22 -7.20 -1.53
N GLU A 62 -6.43 -8.11 -2.12
CA GLU A 62 -6.60 -9.55 -1.94
C GLU A 62 -6.28 -9.96 -0.49
N MET A 63 -5.17 -9.49 0.07
CA MET A 63 -4.77 -9.79 1.45
C MET A 63 -5.75 -9.26 2.51
N LEU A 64 -6.37 -8.11 2.25
CA LEU A 64 -7.35 -7.50 3.16
C LEU A 64 -8.77 -8.08 2.96
N GLY A 65 -8.98 -8.98 1.99
CA GLY A 65 -10.30 -9.52 1.67
C GLY A 65 -11.26 -8.49 1.07
N LEU A 66 -10.71 -7.42 0.48
CA LEU A 66 -11.47 -6.35 -0.18
C LEU A 66 -11.71 -6.63 -1.66
N ALA A 67 -11.01 -7.61 -2.23
CA ALA A 67 -11.26 -8.07 -3.59
C ALA A 67 -12.74 -8.46 -3.73
N LYS A 68 -13.45 -7.78 -4.65
CA LYS A 68 -14.80 -8.20 -5.03
C LYS A 68 -14.71 -9.67 -5.44
N VAL A 69 -15.52 -10.52 -4.81
CA VAL A 69 -15.84 -11.85 -5.34
C VAL A 69 -16.23 -11.62 -6.80
N ALA A 70 -15.34 -11.99 -7.72
CA ALA A 70 -15.65 -11.92 -9.14
C ALA A 70 -16.93 -12.73 -9.33
N ALA A 71 -17.98 -12.08 -9.85
CA ALA A 71 -19.21 -12.76 -10.19
C ALA A 71 -18.88 -13.93 -11.14
N GLU A 72 -19.35 -15.12 -10.78
CA GLU A 72 -19.41 -16.29 -11.68
C GLU A 72 -20.19 -15.97 -12.97
#